data_AF-A0A6A0GWN8-F1
#
_entry.id   AF-A0A6A0GWN8-F1
#
_cell.length_a   1.000
_cell.length_b   1.000
_cell.length_c   1.000
_cell.angle_alpha   90.00
_cell.angle_beta   90.00
_cell.angle_gamma   90.00
#
_symmetry.space_group_name_H-M   'P 1'
#
loop_
_entity.id
_entity.type
_entity.pdbx_description
1 polymer ?
#
loop_
_entity_poly.entity_id
_entity_poly.type
_entity_poly.pdbx_seq_one_letter_code
_entity_poly.pdbx_strand_id
1 'polypeptide(L)'
;MGGSPTVVEIDVEVRSMGQISEMDMEFSMDCYFRQTWLDQRLAFSDHERAFTLSVAMLERLWKPDTYIHNGRRSHLHVITTPNKLIRLYPSGRILYSSR
;
A
#
# COMPACT_ATOMS: atom_id res chain seq x y z
N MET A 1 11.78 -16.50 -18.98
CA MET A 1 12.52 -16.67 -17.71
C MET A 1 11.95 -15.67 -16.72
N GLY A 2 11.28 -16.11 -15.66
CA GLY A 2 10.82 -15.22 -14.59
C GLY A 2 12.03 -14.75 -13.76
N GLY A 3 12.07 -13.47 -13.40
CA GLY A 3 13.09 -12.94 -12.50
C GLY A 3 12.96 -13.51 -11.09
N SER A 4 13.81 -13.05 -10.16
CA SER A 4 13.66 -13.35 -8.73
C SER A 4 12.28 -12.89 -8.22
N PRO A 5 11.72 -13.57 -7.20
CA PRO A 5 10.48 -13.14 -6.57
C PRO A 5 10.53 -11.68 -6.13
N THR A 6 9.43 -10.94 -6.34
CA THR A 6 9.31 -9.58 -5.81
C THR A 6 9.16 -9.64 -4.30
N VAL A 7 10.14 -9.12 -3.57
CA VAL A 7 10.05 -8.94 -2.12
C VAL A 7 9.21 -7.69 -1.85
N VAL A 8 8.13 -7.87 -1.09
CA VAL A 8 7.24 -6.79 -0.64
C VAL A 8 7.38 -6.65 0.87
N GLU A 9 7.91 -5.52 1.31
CA GLU A 9 8.00 -5.16 2.72
C GLU A 9 6.70 -4.49 3.16
N ILE A 10 6.09 -5.00 4.22
CA ILE A 10 4.82 -4.51 4.76
C ILE A 10 5.08 -3.80 6.09
N ASP A 11 4.48 -2.63 6.26
CA ASP A 11 4.49 -1.85 7.49
C ASP A 11 3.06 -1.41 7.82
N VAL A 12 2.65 -1.65 9.06
CA VAL A 12 1.30 -1.38 9.56
C VAL A 12 1.40 -0.50 10.80
N GLU A 13 0.87 0.71 10.71
CA GLU A 13 0.74 1.61 11.86
C GLU A 13 -0.72 1.66 12.30
N VAL A 14 -1.01 1.06 13.46
CA VAL A 14 -2.34 1.13 14.07
C VAL A 14 -2.55 2.52 14.66
N ARG A 15 -3.61 3.19 14.22
CA ARG A 15 -4.00 4.53 14.69
C ARG A 15 -4.99 4.44 15.84
N SER A 16 -5.95 3.54 15.70
CA SER A 16 -6.98 3.29 16.70
C SER A 16 -7.50 1.87 16.59
N MET A 17 -7.79 1.28 17.74
CA MET A 17 -8.65 0.12 17.84
C MET A 17 -10.07 0.63 18.04
N GLY A 18 -10.98 0.21 17.17
CA GLY A 18 -12.39 0.57 17.23
C GLY A 18 -13.19 -0.39 18.12
N GLN A 19 -14.47 -0.53 17.82
CA GLN A 19 -15.38 -1.37 18.60
C GLN A 19 -14.99 -2.85 18.48
N ILE A 20 -15.08 -3.56 19.60
CA ILE A 20 -15.01 -5.02 19.68
C ILE A 20 -16.44 -5.53 19.90
N SER A 21 -16.92 -6.39 19.01
CA SER A 21 -18.19 -7.12 19.17
C SER A 21 -17.88 -8.54 19.63
N GLU A 22 -18.18 -8.86 20.88
CA GLU A 22 -18.06 -10.23 21.41
C GLU A 22 -19.12 -11.16 20.81
N MET A 23 -20.31 -10.63 20.51
CA MET A 23 -21.41 -11.38 19.91
C MET A 23 -21.06 -11.86 18.50
N ASP A 24 -20.43 -10.98 17.71
CA ASP A 24 -20.07 -11.27 16.31
C ASP A 24 -18.63 -11.79 16.15
N MET A 25 -17.84 -11.78 17.23
CA MET A 25 -16.40 -12.07 17.24
C MET A 25 -15.62 -11.21 16.25
N GLU A 26 -15.90 -9.90 16.23
CA GLU A 26 -15.30 -8.94 15.32
C GLU A 26 -14.66 -7.75 16.05
N PHE A 27 -13.65 -7.15 15.43
CA PHE A 27 -13.13 -5.86 15.85
C PHE A 27 -12.90 -4.97 14.63
N SER A 28 -12.98 -3.66 14.83
CA SER A 28 -12.53 -2.67 13.84
C SER A 28 -11.20 -2.06 14.24
N MET A 29 -10.40 -1.67 13.24
CA MET A 29 -9.17 -0.91 13.46
C MET A 29 -8.95 0.08 12.32
N ASP A 30 -8.42 1.25 12.66
CA ASP A 30 -7.90 2.20 11.69
C ASP A 30 -6.39 2.05 11.67
N CYS A 31 -5.81 1.86 10.47
CA CYS A 31 -4.37 1.77 10.32
C CYS A 31 -3.89 2.47 9.05
N TYR A 32 -2.61 2.86 9.04
CA TYR A 32 -1.91 3.06 7.78
C TYR A 32 -1.30 1.73 7.36
N PHE A 33 -1.61 1.31 6.15
CA PHE A 33 -1.06 0.13 5.52
C PHE A 33 -0.06 0.55 4.44
N ARG A 34 1.21 0.25 4.67
CA ARG A 34 2.32 0.64 3.81
C ARG A 34 2.97 -0.59 3.19
N GLN A 35 3.24 -0.51 1.90
CA GLN A 35 3.88 -1.57 1.12
C GLN A 35 5.07 -0.96 0.39
N THR A 36 6.21 -1.62 0.45
CA THR A 36 7.42 -1.20 -0.26
C THR A 36 7.96 -2.35 -1.10
N TRP A 37 8.23 -2.08 -2.38
CA TRP A 37 8.83 -3.07 -3.28
C TRP A 37 9.80 -2.39 -4.26
N LEU A 38 10.63 -3.19 -4.91
CA LEU A 38 11.54 -2.73 -5.96
C LEU A 38 10.97 -3.10 -7.34
N ASP A 39 10.80 -2.11 -8.21
CA ASP A 39 10.48 -2.31 -9.63
C ASP A 39 11.54 -1.62 -10.49
N GLN A 40 12.52 -2.40 -10.95
CA GLN A 40 13.64 -1.90 -11.76
C GLN A 40 13.20 -1.26 -13.09
N ARG A 41 12.00 -1.58 -13.59
CA ARG A 41 11.45 -0.99 -14.83
C ARG A 41 11.12 0.48 -14.68
N LEU A 42 11.00 0.96 -13.44
CA LEU A 42 10.68 2.34 -13.10
C LEU A 42 11.91 3.11 -12.56
N ALA A 43 13.11 2.53 -12.59
CA ALA A 43 14.32 3.23 -12.21
C ALA A 43 14.60 4.38 -13.20
N PHE A 44 15.08 5.51 -12.68
CA PHE A 44 15.42 6.69 -13.48
C PHE A 44 16.71 7.32 -12.96
N SER A 45 17.55 7.77 -13.88
CA SER A 45 18.90 8.29 -13.58
C SER A 45 18.98 9.82 -13.60
N ASP A 46 17.95 10.47 -14.15
CA ASP A 46 17.99 11.89 -14.50
C ASP A 46 17.71 12.81 -13.30
N HIS A 47 17.32 12.25 -12.15
CA HIS A 47 16.90 12.99 -10.97
C HIS A 47 17.32 12.27 -9.67
N GLU A 48 17.93 12.99 -8.73
CA GLU A 48 18.34 12.43 -7.42
C GLU A 48 17.18 12.30 -6.41
N ARG A 49 16.02 12.90 -6.72
CA ARG A 49 14.90 13.02 -5.77
C ARG A 49 13.77 12.06 -6.12
N ALA A 50 13.12 11.54 -5.09
CA ALA A 50 11.92 10.72 -5.22
C ALA A 50 10.69 11.57 -5.60
N PHE A 51 9.83 11.04 -6.46
CA PHE A 51 8.60 11.68 -6.91
C PHE A 51 7.37 11.13 -6.19
N THR A 52 6.42 12.00 -5.88
CA THR A 52 5.07 11.58 -5.51
C THR A 52 4.25 11.36 -6.77
N LEU A 53 3.73 10.15 -6.98
CA LEU A 53 2.92 9.83 -8.16
C LEU A 53 1.44 10.13 -7.89
N SER A 54 0.73 10.53 -8.96
CA SER A 54 -0.72 10.70 -8.89
C SER A 54 -1.43 9.34 -8.80
N VAL A 55 -2.63 9.34 -8.23
CA VAL A 55 -3.46 8.12 -8.14
C VAL A 55 -3.78 7.56 -9.53
N ALA A 56 -3.91 8.39 -10.56
CA ALA A 56 -4.10 7.94 -11.94
C ALA A 56 -2.93 7.09 -12.46
N MET A 57 -1.70 7.38 -12.01
CA MET A 57 -0.54 6.57 -12.37
C MET A 57 -0.55 5.21 -11.66
N LEU A 58 -1.11 5.12 -10.45
CA LEU A 58 -1.26 3.85 -9.71
C LEU A 58 -2.03 2.80 -10.50
N GLU A 59 -3.08 3.21 -11.20
CA GLU A 59 -3.92 2.30 -11.99
C GLU A 59 -3.16 1.68 -13.18
N ARG A 60 -2.05 2.29 -13.58
CA ARG A 60 -1.20 1.80 -14.69
C ARG A 60 0.03 1.03 -14.22
N LEU A 61 0.31 1.04 -12.91
CA LEU A 61 1.47 0.35 -12.34
C LEU A 61 1.07 -1.02 -11.81
N TRP A 62 1.98 -1.97 -11.95
CA TRP A 62 1.86 -3.21 -11.21
C TRP A 62 1.96 -2.90 -9.71
N LYS A 63 1.07 -3.51 -8.92
CA LYS A 63 1.05 -3.44 -7.46
C LYS A 63 0.72 -4.83 -6.91
N PRO A 64 1.22 -5.18 -5.72
CA PRO A 64 0.82 -6.41 -5.05
C PRO A 64 -0.68 -6.42 -4.74
N ASP A 65 -1.30 -7.58 -4.90
CA ASP A 65 -2.73 -7.87 -4.65
C ASP A 65 -2.97 -8.32 -3.20
N THR A 66 -2.35 -7.62 -2.25
CA THR A 66 -2.41 -7.95 -0.81
C THR A 66 -3.84 -7.84 -0.27
N TYR A 67 -4.29 -8.89 0.43
CA TYR A 67 -5.61 -8.96 1.07
C TYR A 67 -5.50 -9.46 2.51
N ILE A 68 -6.48 -9.09 3.35
CA ILE A 68 -6.58 -9.55 4.75
C ILE A 68 -7.52 -10.75 4.80
N HIS A 69 -6.97 -11.94 5.01
CA HIS A 69 -7.72 -13.20 4.98
C HIS A 69 -8.91 -13.24 5.96
N ASN A 70 -8.73 -12.72 7.17
CA ASN A 70 -9.76 -12.74 8.22
C ASN A 70 -10.62 -11.47 8.24
N GLY A 71 -10.49 -10.59 7.25
CA GLY A 71 -11.30 -9.38 7.16
C GLY A 71 -12.73 -9.74 6.81
N ARG A 72 -13.65 -9.78 7.78
CA ARG A 72 -15.09 -10.00 7.51
C ARG A 72 -15.68 -8.88 6.65
N ARG A 73 -15.29 -7.64 6.95
CA ARG A 73 -15.52 -6.44 6.11
C ARG A 73 -14.31 -5.52 6.19
N SER A 74 -13.36 -5.68 5.26
CA SER A 74 -12.31 -4.67 5.07
C SER A 74 -12.86 -3.55 4.20
N HIS A 75 -13.51 -2.57 4.84
CA HIS A 75 -13.81 -1.31 4.15
C HIS A 75 -12.49 -0.56 3.97
N LEU A 76 -11.73 -0.87 2.90
CA LEU A 76 -10.74 0.09 2.39
C LEU A 76 -11.49 1.41 2.24
N HIS A 77 -11.09 2.46 2.94
CA HIS A 77 -11.86 3.70 3.01
C HIS A 77 -11.97 4.35 1.61
N VAL A 78 -13.03 4.04 0.85
CA VAL A 78 -13.34 4.68 -0.45
C VAL A 78 -14.08 6.01 -0.24
N ILE A 79 -14.34 6.44 1.01
CA ILE A 79 -15.42 7.39 1.26
C ILE A 79 -15.05 8.88 1.10
N THR A 80 -13.78 9.30 1.16
CA THR A 80 -13.46 10.73 0.89
C THR A 80 -12.02 10.91 0.42
N THR A 81 -11.83 10.91 -0.90
CA THR A 81 -10.53 10.92 -1.61
C THR A 81 -9.64 9.73 -1.23
N PRO A 82 -9.17 8.88 -2.16
CA PRO A 82 -8.25 7.81 -1.79
C PRO A 82 -7.01 8.44 -1.15
N ASN A 83 -6.84 8.26 0.17
CA ASN A 83 -5.65 8.67 0.93
C ASN A 83 -4.50 7.71 0.58
N LYS A 84 -4.15 7.70 -0.70
CA LYS A 84 -3.12 6.89 -1.31
C LYS A 84 -1.96 7.81 -1.63
N LEU A 85 -0.84 7.58 -0.96
CA LEU A 85 0.43 8.20 -1.29
C LEU A 85 1.31 7.16 -1.98
N ILE A 86 1.87 7.53 -3.13
CA ILE A 86 2.84 6.70 -3.82
C ILE A 86 4.10 7.51 -4.01
N ARG A 87 5.22 6.96 -3.58
CA ARG A 87 6.52 7.59 -3.75
C ARG A 87 7.44 6.66 -4.53
N LEU A 88 7.95 7.13 -5.67
CA LEU A 88 8.90 6.41 -6.50
C LEU A 88 10.29 7.02 -6.29
N TYR A 89 11.24 6.19 -5.87
CA TYR A 89 12.64 6.57 -5.67
C TYR A 89 13.46 6.31 -6.95
N PRO A 90 14.58 7.01 -7.17
CA PRO A 90 15.41 6.85 -8.37
C PRO A 90 15.86 5.41 -8.65
N SER A 91 16.05 4.61 -7.59
CA SER A 91 16.40 3.18 -7.68
C SER A 91 15.28 2.29 -8.25
N GLY A 92 14.08 2.82 -8.48
CA GLY A 92 12.89 2.03 -8.80
C GLY A 92 12.17 1.48 -7.57
N ARG A 93 12.59 1.85 -6.35
CA ARG A 93 11.88 1.49 -5.11
C ARG A 93 10.58 2.29 -5.03
N ILE A 94 9.47 1.62 -4.71
CA ILE A 94 8.14 2.21 -4.60
C ILE A 94 7.67 2.08 -3.17
N LEU A 95 7.22 3.17 -2.57
CA LEU A 95 6.44 3.18 -1.33
C LEU A 95 4.98 3.47 -1.69
N TYR A 96 4.09 2.56 -1.35
CA TYR A 96 2.64 2.72 -1.45
C TYR A 96 2.05 2.75 -0.04
N SER A 97 1.41 3.86 0.33
CA SER A 97 0.73 4.03 1.61
C SER A 97 -0.75 4.21 1.35
N SER A 98 -1.58 3.41 2.00
CA SER A 98 -3.03 3.56 2.05
C SER A 98 -3.52 3.65 3.48
N ARG A 99 -4.64 4.33 3.68
CA ARG A 99 -5.44 4.30 4.90
C ARG A 99 -6.77 3.61 4.61
#